data_AF-A0A512U789-F1
#
_entry.id   AF-A0A512U789-F1
#
_cell.length_a   1.000
_cell.length_b   1.000
_cell.length_c   1.000
_cell.angle_alpha   90.00
_cell.angle_beta   90.00
_cell.angle_gamma   90.00
#
_symmetry.space_group_name_H-M   'P 1'
#
loop_
_entity.id
_entity.type
_entity.pdbx_description
1 polymer ?
#
loop_
_entity_poly.entity_id
_entity_poly.type
_entity_poly.pdbx_seq_one_letter_code
_entity_poly.pdbx_strand_id
1 'polypeptide(L)'
;MSHRGEFKLCDFGVSRQLTNSVAVADTFVGTSMYMAPERIQGLTYGVKSDIWSMGLMLVELASGKSAWSEAEDDDTENGESGCKSAGPEGILDLLQRIVNEDSPTLTNKVDSSQNQKYDSDLCAFIDLCLIKDDQLRKSPEQLLEDKFLADVPSGIYDKEVKAWAKKIRKLHKETYEKD
;
A
#
# COMPACT_ATOMS: atom_id res chain seq x y z
N MET A 1 7.27 9.86 11.78
CA MET A 1 6.37 10.69 12.63
C MET A 1 7.17 11.53 13.63
N SER A 2 6.85 12.82 13.77
CA SER A 2 7.49 13.75 14.71
C SER A 2 7.09 13.48 16.17
N HIS A 3 7.90 13.95 17.15
CA HIS A 3 7.53 13.94 18.58
C HIS A 3 6.24 14.72 18.89
N ARG A 4 5.83 15.59 17.96
CA ARG A 4 4.59 16.35 18.06
C ARG A 4 3.36 15.56 17.58
N GLY A 5 3.54 14.45 16.84
CA GLY A 5 2.46 13.71 16.19
C GLY A 5 2.28 14.06 14.71
N GLU A 6 3.23 14.78 14.10
CA GLU A 6 3.17 15.13 12.67
C GLU A 6 3.55 13.94 11.80
N PHE A 7 2.73 13.69 10.78
CA PHE A 7 3.10 12.90 9.63
C PHE A 7 3.79 13.79 8.61
N LYS A 8 4.94 13.33 8.12
CA LYS A 8 5.72 14.00 7.08
C LYS A 8 6.07 12.94 6.06
N LEU A 9 5.82 13.23 4.81
CA LEU A 9 6.36 12.46 3.71
C LEU A 9 7.88 12.72 3.66
N CYS A 10 8.63 11.65 3.52
CA CYS A 10 10.08 11.66 3.37
C CYS A 10 10.42 10.85 2.11
N ASP A 11 11.58 11.13 1.51
CA ASP A 11 12.12 10.39 0.37
C ASP A 11 11.31 10.51 -0.95
N PHE A 12 11.16 11.74 -1.46
CA PHE A 12 10.52 12.02 -2.75
C PHE A 12 11.35 11.59 -3.98
N GLY A 13 12.31 10.66 -3.84
CA GLY A 13 13.10 10.15 -4.96
C GLY A 13 14.01 11.18 -5.64
N VAL A 14 14.50 12.19 -4.91
CA VAL A 14 15.26 13.34 -5.46
C VAL A 14 16.67 13.00 -5.98
N SER A 15 17.07 11.73 -6.01
CA SER A 15 18.38 11.29 -6.51
C SER A 15 18.22 10.55 -7.83
N ARG A 16 18.46 11.25 -8.95
CA ARG A 16 18.68 10.62 -10.25
C ARG A 16 20.17 10.72 -10.62
N GLN A 17 20.96 9.80 -10.08
CA GLN A 17 22.15 9.21 -10.72
C GLN A 17 22.78 8.21 -9.75
N LEU A 18 22.64 6.90 -10.01
CA LEU A 18 23.55 5.90 -9.47
C LEU A 18 23.65 4.71 -10.43
N THR A 19 24.76 4.68 -11.15
CA THR A 19 25.37 3.49 -11.74
C THR A 19 25.84 2.57 -10.61
N ASN A 20 25.32 1.34 -10.53
CA ASN A 20 26.00 0.09 -10.13
C ASN A 20 24.99 -1.02 -9.74
N SER A 21 25.14 -2.19 -10.34
CA SER A 21 24.06 -3.14 -10.65
C SER A 21 23.63 -4.13 -9.54
N VAL A 22 24.19 -4.08 -8.32
CA VAL A 22 23.96 -5.14 -7.31
C VAL A 22 23.18 -4.65 -6.09
N ALA A 23 23.47 -3.46 -5.55
CA ALA A 23 22.66 -2.86 -4.47
C ALA A 23 21.29 -2.33 -4.97
N VAL A 24 21.17 -2.10 -6.28
CA VAL A 24 19.91 -1.74 -6.94
C VAL A 24 18.92 -2.90 -6.90
N ALA A 25 19.37 -4.16 -6.96
CA ALA A 25 18.45 -5.29 -7.03
C ALA A 25 17.60 -5.46 -5.76
N ASP A 26 18.18 -5.26 -4.57
CA ASP A 26 17.47 -5.46 -3.30
C ASP A 26 16.51 -4.29 -2.98
N THR A 27 16.88 -3.06 -3.34
CA THR A 27 15.99 -1.89 -3.28
C THR A 27 14.92 -1.91 -4.38
N PHE A 28 15.21 -2.56 -5.51
CA PHE A 28 14.27 -2.73 -6.62
C PHE A 28 13.12 -3.64 -6.21
N VAL A 29 13.36 -4.72 -5.45
CA VAL A 29 12.29 -5.65 -5.00
C VAL A 29 11.41 -5.06 -3.89
N GLY A 30 11.99 -4.32 -2.93
CA GLY A 30 11.20 -3.72 -1.84
C GLY A 30 10.29 -2.57 -2.30
N THR A 31 10.75 -1.74 -3.24
CA THR A 31 9.95 -0.60 -3.76
C THR A 31 9.06 -1.01 -4.93
N SER A 32 9.41 -2.06 -5.68
CA SER A 32 8.64 -2.50 -6.85
C SER A 32 7.22 -2.92 -6.53
N MET A 33 6.97 -3.44 -5.32
CA MET A 33 5.63 -3.89 -4.94
C MET A 33 4.62 -2.74 -4.89
N TYR A 34 5.08 -1.50 -4.76
CA TYR A 34 4.25 -0.30 -4.82
C TYR A 34 4.23 0.37 -6.20
N MET A 35 4.95 -0.18 -7.19
CA MET A 35 5.10 0.46 -8.50
C MET A 35 3.78 0.42 -9.29
N ALA A 36 3.40 1.55 -9.87
CA ALA A 36 2.21 1.64 -10.70
C ALA A 36 2.37 0.89 -12.04
N PRO A 37 1.32 0.26 -12.58
CA PRO A 37 1.40 -0.56 -13.78
C PRO A 37 1.92 0.21 -15.00
N GLU A 38 1.52 1.47 -15.15
CA GLU A 38 2.00 2.35 -16.23
C GLU A 38 3.52 2.59 -16.16
N ARG A 39 4.08 2.66 -14.94
CA ARG A 39 5.52 2.83 -14.72
C ARG A 39 6.30 1.55 -15.04
N ILE A 40 5.73 0.39 -14.74
CA ILE A 40 6.30 -0.93 -15.07
C ILE A 40 6.35 -1.13 -16.59
N GLN A 41 5.30 -0.69 -17.30
CA GLN A 41 5.21 -0.76 -18.75
C GLN A 41 6.06 0.30 -19.48
N GLY A 42 6.72 1.20 -18.75
CA GLY A 42 7.54 2.28 -19.33
C GLY A 42 6.71 3.38 -20.01
N LEU A 43 5.43 3.52 -19.65
CA LEU A 43 4.56 4.59 -20.13
C LEU A 43 4.87 5.92 -19.42
N THR A 44 4.25 7.01 -19.89
CA THR A 44 4.35 8.30 -19.21
C THR A 44 3.65 8.19 -17.85
N TYR A 45 4.37 8.54 -16.79
CA TYR A 45 3.87 8.51 -15.43
C TYR A 45 3.94 9.89 -14.79
N GLY A 46 3.09 10.12 -13.80
CA GLY A 46 2.99 11.40 -13.10
C GLY A 46 2.53 11.21 -11.67
N VAL A 47 1.93 12.25 -11.08
CA VAL A 47 1.48 12.24 -9.68
C VAL A 47 0.47 11.13 -9.38
N LYS A 48 -0.31 10.70 -10.39
CA LYS A 48 -1.26 9.59 -10.26
C LYS A 48 -0.59 8.23 -10.03
N SER A 49 0.68 8.06 -10.39
CA SER A 49 1.44 6.85 -10.03
C SER A 49 1.77 6.77 -8.54
N ASP A 50 1.90 7.93 -7.88
CA ASP A 50 2.07 7.98 -6.42
C ASP A 50 0.75 7.64 -5.71
N ILE A 51 -0.39 7.95 -6.31
CA ILE A 51 -1.72 7.55 -5.81
C ILE A 51 -1.88 6.03 -5.79
N TRP A 52 -1.41 5.34 -6.84
CA TRP A 52 -1.39 3.88 -6.84
C TRP A 52 -0.56 3.33 -5.68
N SER A 53 0.65 3.86 -5.52
CA SER A 53 1.57 3.49 -4.44
C SER A 53 0.92 3.69 -3.06
N MET A 54 0.22 4.81 -2.88
CA MET A 54 -0.54 5.12 -1.67
C MET A 54 -1.69 4.14 -1.45
N GLY A 55 -2.45 3.78 -2.50
CA GLY A 55 -3.54 2.80 -2.41
C GLY A 55 -3.06 1.44 -1.91
N LEU A 56 -1.92 0.96 -2.42
CA LEU A 56 -1.31 -0.29 -1.97
C LEU A 56 -0.83 -0.21 -0.51
N MET A 57 -0.25 0.92 -0.11
CA MET A 57 0.11 1.17 1.28
C MET A 57 -1.12 1.14 2.20
N LEU A 58 -2.25 1.71 1.78
CA LEU A 58 -3.49 1.68 2.57
C LEU A 58 -4.02 0.26 2.74
N VAL A 59 -3.97 -0.57 1.69
CA VAL A 59 -4.30 -2.01 1.78
C VAL A 59 -3.43 -2.71 2.81
N GLU A 60 -2.12 -2.47 2.76
CA GLU A 60 -1.16 -3.09 3.68
C GLU A 60 -1.34 -2.62 5.12
N LEU A 61 -1.56 -1.32 5.33
CA LEU A 61 -1.79 -0.75 6.67
C LEU A 61 -3.10 -1.25 7.28
N ALA A 62 -4.15 -1.42 6.48
CA ALA A 62 -5.45 -1.89 6.96
C ALA A 62 -5.45 -3.40 7.22
N SER A 63 -4.75 -4.19 6.41
CA SER A 63 -4.74 -5.65 6.56
C SER A 63 -3.58 -6.19 7.40
N GLY A 64 -2.53 -5.41 7.61
CA GLY A 64 -1.27 -5.85 8.22
C GLY A 64 -0.49 -6.86 7.36
N LYS A 65 -0.91 -7.09 6.12
CA LYS A 65 -0.31 -8.03 5.16
C LYS A 65 0.02 -7.29 3.87
N SER A 66 1.04 -7.75 3.14
CA SER A 66 1.36 -7.15 1.84
C SER A 66 0.18 -7.29 0.88
N ALA A 67 -0.07 -6.27 0.05
CA ALA A 67 -1.16 -6.29 -0.93
C ALA A 67 -1.03 -7.45 -1.95
N TRP A 68 0.20 -7.96 -2.13
CA TRP A 68 0.53 -9.02 -3.09
C TRP A 68 0.88 -10.35 -2.44
N SER A 69 1.09 -10.41 -1.11
CA SER A 69 1.27 -11.71 -0.45
C SER A 69 0.00 -12.52 -0.63
N GLU A 70 0.12 -13.71 -1.23
CA GLU A 70 -1.00 -14.64 -1.36
C GLU A 70 -1.72 -14.74 -0.02
N ALA A 71 -3.02 -14.48 -0.04
CA ALA A 71 -3.85 -14.89 1.07
C ALA A 71 -3.65 -16.42 1.15
N GLU A 72 -3.02 -16.89 2.22
CA GLU A 72 -3.19 -18.26 2.68
C GLU A 72 -4.67 -18.41 3.04
N ASP A 73 -5.52 -18.50 2.02
CA ASP A 73 -6.88 -18.98 2.13
C ASP A 73 -6.74 -20.49 2.33
N ASP A 74 -6.62 -20.87 3.60
CA ASP A 74 -7.08 -22.16 4.11
C ASP A 74 -8.52 -22.36 3.59
N ASP A 75 -8.83 -23.56 3.12
CA ASP A 75 -10.12 -24.00 2.55
C ASP A 75 -10.42 -23.67 1.07
N THR A 76 -9.85 -24.41 0.12
CA THR A 76 -10.69 -25.09 -0.92
C THR A 76 -9.97 -26.26 -1.60
N GLU A 77 -10.39 -27.47 -1.26
CA GLU A 77 -10.34 -28.61 -2.19
C GLU A 77 -11.25 -28.29 -3.40
N ASN A 78 -10.68 -28.35 -4.61
CA ASN A 78 -11.30 -28.62 -5.93
C ASN A 78 -11.00 -27.56 -7.02
N GLY A 79 -10.10 -27.94 -7.93
CA GLY A 79 -10.30 -27.80 -9.39
C GLY A 79 -10.19 -26.41 -10.04
N GLU A 80 -9.07 -26.24 -10.78
CA GLU A 80 -8.92 -25.41 -11.99
C GLU A 80 -9.11 -23.88 -11.91
N SER A 81 -7.99 -23.16 -11.70
CA SER A 81 -7.51 -22.11 -12.63
C SER A 81 -6.26 -21.40 -12.09
N GLY A 82 -5.27 -21.20 -12.97
CA GLY A 82 -4.21 -20.20 -12.80
C GLY A 82 -2.98 -20.63 -12.00
N CYS A 83 -1.91 -20.98 -12.72
CA CYS A 83 -0.49 -20.97 -12.33
C CYS A 83 -0.16 -20.63 -10.85
N LYS A 84 -0.10 -21.65 -9.99
CA LYS A 84 0.66 -21.58 -8.72
C LYS A 84 2.13 -21.82 -9.01
N SER A 85 2.91 -20.76 -9.21
CA SER A 85 4.38 -20.86 -9.14
C SER A 85 4.80 -20.86 -7.68
N ALA A 86 4.84 -22.04 -7.07
CA ALA A 86 5.34 -22.30 -5.73
C ALA A 86 6.86 -22.09 -5.61
N GLY A 87 7.30 -20.84 -5.71
CA GLY A 87 8.66 -20.37 -5.39
C GLY A 87 8.58 -18.99 -4.72
N PRO A 88 9.66 -18.49 -4.07
CA PRO A 88 9.70 -17.10 -3.65
C PRO A 88 9.43 -16.25 -4.90
N GLU A 89 8.30 -15.52 -4.93
CA GLU A 89 7.86 -14.78 -6.12
C GLU A 89 9.05 -13.98 -6.67
N GLY A 90 9.44 -14.29 -7.90
CA GLY A 90 10.47 -13.54 -8.58
C GLY A 90 9.96 -12.12 -8.81
N ILE A 91 10.85 -11.14 -8.80
CA ILE A 91 10.49 -9.76 -9.09
C ILE A 91 9.71 -9.62 -10.41
N LEU A 92 10.06 -10.40 -11.43
CA LEU A 92 9.37 -10.36 -12.72
C LEU A 92 7.94 -10.88 -12.61
N ASP A 93 7.70 -11.90 -11.79
CA ASP A 93 6.37 -12.47 -11.57
C ASP A 93 5.48 -11.46 -10.86
N LEU A 94 6.01 -10.79 -9.82
CA LEU A 94 5.35 -9.68 -9.14
C LEU A 94 5.00 -8.54 -10.12
N LEU A 95 5.95 -8.11 -10.97
CA LEU A 95 5.70 -7.06 -11.95
C LEU A 95 4.63 -7.47 -12.98
N GLN A 96 4.65 -8.73 -13.43
CA GLN A 96 3.63 -9.26 -14.33
C GLN A 96 2.26 -9.29 -13.68
N ARG A 97 2.19 -9.68 -12.41
CA ARG A 97 0.97 -9.68 -11.60
C ARG A 97 0.39 -8.27 -11.43
N ILE A 98 1.22 -7.30 -11.05
CA ILE A 98 0.82 -5.88 -10.95
C ILE A 98 0.24 -5.36 -12.26
N VAL A 99 0.74 -5.81 -13.41
CA VAL A 99 0.26 -5.35 -14.73
C VAL A 99 -0.97 -6.12 -15.21
N ASN A 100 -1.01 -7.44 -15.03
CA ASN A 100 -1.97 -8.30 -15.73
C ASN A 100 -3.12 -8.83 -14.86
N GLU A 101 -2.96 -8.95 -13.53
CA GLU A 101 -4.02 -9.47 -12.64
C GLU A 101 -4.96 -8.37 -12.14
N ASP A 102 -6.07 -8.71 -11.49
CA ASP A 102 -6.94 -7.68 -10.91
C ASP A 102 -6.26 -6.90 -9.77
N SER A 103 -6.64 -5.63 -9.62
CA SER A 103 -6.11 -4.79 -8.56
C SER A 103 -6.51 -5.33 -7.17
N PRO A 104 -5.63 -5.24 -6.16
CA PRO A 104 -5.96 -5.59 -4.79
C PRO A 104 -7.16 -4.79 -4.29
N THR A 105 -8.09 -5.44 -3.58
CA THR A 105 -9.25 -4.78 -2.96
C THR A 105 -9.50 -5.32 -1.55
N LEU A 106 -10.11 -4.48 -0.71
CA LEU A 106 -10.58 -4.83 0.64
C LEU A 106 -12.10 -5.04 0.70
N THR A 107 -12.86 -4.73 -0.36
CA THR A 107 -14.34 -4.65 -0.37
C THR A 107 -15.05 -5.94 0.08
N ASN A 108 -14.37 -7.08 0.03
CA ASN A 108 -14.91 -8.38 0.47
C ASN A 108 -14.05 -9.11 1.51
N LYS A 109 -13.02 -8.44 2.06
CA LYS A 109 -12.12 -9.02 3.04
C LYS A 109 -12.57 -8.68 4.47
N VAL A 110 -12.19 -9.54 5.41
CA VAL A 110 -12.39 -9.30 6.84
C VAL A 110 -11.05 -9.05 7.51
N ASP A 111 -11.04 -8.11 8.44
CA ASP A 111 -9.88 -7.87 9.29
C ASP A 111 -9.67 -9.09 10.18
N SER A 112 -8.56 -9.81 9.99
CA SER A 112 -8.23 -11.00 10.79
C SER A 112 -8.07 -10.69 12.28
N SER A 113 -7.80 -9.45 12.66
CA SER A 113 -7.64 -9.04 14.06
C SER A 113 -8.95 -8.69 14.76
N GLN A 114 -9.92 -8.13 14.04
CA GLN A 114 -11.23 -7.70 14.58
C GLN A 114 -12.39 -8.60 14.16
N ASN A 115 -12.18 -9.52 13.23
CA ASN A 115 -13.20 -10.36 12.58
C ASN A 115 -14.40 -9.55 12.05
N GLN A 116 -14.13 -8.36 11.54
CA GLN A 116 -15.13 -7.42 11.02
C GLN A 116 -14.75 -7.00 9.59
N LYS A 117 -15.76 -6.63 8.79
CA LYS A 117 -15.55 -6.03 7.48
C LYS A 117 -14.89 -4.66 7.60
N TYR A 118 -14.06 -4.33 6.63
CA TYR A 118 -13.49 -3.00 6.49
C TYR A 118 -14.58 -1.94 6.24
N ASP A 119 -14.28 -0.71 6.62
CA ASP A 119 -15.14 0.44 6.35
C ASP A 119 -15.39 0.56 4.83
N SER A 120 -16.67 0.69 4.45
CA SER A 120 -17.08 0.77 3.06
C SER A 120 -16.51 2.02 2.36
N ASP A 121 -16.36 3.12 3.08
CA ASP A 121 -15.81 4.36 2.51
C ASP A 121 -14.30 4.22 2.28
N LEU A 122 -13.59 3.56 3.20
CA LEU A 122 -12.18 3.21 3.02
C LEU A 122 -11.98 2.28 1.82
N CYS A 123 -12.79 1.23 1.71
CA CYS A 123 -12.73 0.30 0.59
C CYS A 123 -12.94 1.01 -0.76
N ALA A 124 -13.97 1.85 -0.86
CA ALA A 124 -14.24 2.63 -2.06
C ALA A 124 -13.10 3.60 -2.39
N PHE A 125 -12.51 4.24 -1.37
CA PHE A 125 -11.37 5.15 -1.55
C PHE A 125 -10.13 4.42 -2.09
N ILE A 126 -9.84 3.22 -1.56
CA ILE A 126 -8.75 2.36 -2.04
C ILE A 126 -9.00 1.93 -3.49
N ASP A 127 -10.21 1.49 -3.81
CA ASP A 127 -10.57 1.05 -5.17
C ASP A 127 -10.39 2.18 -6.19
N LEU A 128 -10.66 3.44 -5.80
CA LEU A 128 -10.39 4.62 -6.63
C LEU A 128 -8.89 4.90 -6.84
N CYS A 129 -8.05 4.56 -5.85
CA CYS A 129 -6.60 4.71 -5.95
C CYS A 129 -5.97 3.61 -6.81
N LEU A 130 -6.55 2.41 -6.82
CA LEU A 130 -6.01 1.21 -7.47
C LEU A 130 -6.62 0.95 -8.86
N ILE A 131 -7.10 1.98 -9.54
CA ILE A 131 -7.48 1.89 -10.96
C ILE A 131 -6.20 1.77 -11.79
N LYS A 132 -6.08 0.72 -12.61
CA LYS A 132 -4.86 0.49 -13.42
C LYS A 132 -4.66 1.54 -14.52
N ASP A 133 -5.74 1.95 -15.17
CA ASP A 133 -5.69 3.00 -16.18
C ASP A 133 -5.45 4.35 -15.50
N ASP A 134 -4.26 4.90 -15.70
CA ASP A 134 -3.84 6.20 -15.18
C ASP A 134 -4.79 7.35 -15.60
N GLN A 135 -5.43 7.26 -16.78
CA GLN A 135 -6.35 8.31 -17.22
C GLN A 135 -7.65 8.31 -16.40
N LEU A 136 -8.11 7.12 -15.99
CA LEU A 136 -9.32 6.93 -15.19
C LEU A 136 -9.06 7.07 -13.68
N ARG A 137 -7.83 6.81 -13.22
CA ARG A 137 -7.45 6.99 -11.81
C ARG A 137 -7.66 8.44 -11.38
N LYS A 138 -8.30 8.64 -10.22
CA LYS A 138 -8.53 9.99 -9.69
C LYS A 138 -7.20 10.69 -9.40
N SER A 139 -7.16 12.00 -9.60
CA SER A 139 -6.05 12.88 -9.18
C SER A 139 -6.10 13.15 -7.66
N PRO A 140 -5.00 13.64 -7.05
CA PRO A 140 -5.01 13.94 -5.60
C PRO A 140 -6.07 14.96 -5.23
N GLU A 141 -6.30 15.97 -6.06
CA GLU A 141 -7.33 16.99 -5.83
C GLU A 141 -8.72 16.38 -5.78
N GLN A 142 -9.02 15.43 -6.68
CA GLN A 142 -10.29 14.72 -6.72
C GLN A 142 -10.47 13.72 -5.57
N LEU A 143 -9.36 13.18 -5.04
CA LEU A 143 -9.40 12.28 -3.88
C LEU A 143 -9.61 13.05 -2.57
N LEU A 144 -9.12 14.29 -2.47
CA LEU A 144 -9.38 15.14 -1.30
C LEU A 144 -10.87 15.48 -1.11
N GLU A 145 -11.65 15.44 -2.19
CA GLU A 145 -13.11 15.65 -2.16
C GLU A 145 -13.90 14.35 -1.89
N ASP A 146 -13.22 13.22 -1.72
CA ASP A 146 -13.87 11.93 -1.52
C ASP A 146 -14.52 11.82 -0.13
N LYS A 147 -15.60 11.02 -0.04
CA LYS A 147 -16.40 10.87 1.18
C LYS A 147 -15.57 10.39 2.36
N PHE A 148 -14.59 9.52 2.09
CA PHE A 148 -13.68 9.01 3.10
C PHE A 148 -12.91 10.13 3.84
N LEU A 149 -12.64 11.24 3.15
CA LEU A 149 -11.91 12.39 3.72
C LEU A 149 -12.81 13.57 4.09
N ALA A 150 -14.11 13.52 3.79
CA ALA A 150 -15.02 14.65 3.95
C ALA A 150 -15.11 15.17 5.40
N ASP A 151 -15.07 14.26 6.38
CA ASP A 151 -15.14 14.61 7.81
C ASP A 151 -13.76 14.77 8.45
N VAL A 152 -12.66 14.66 7.68
CA VAL A 152 -11.30 14.79 8.20
C VAL A 152 -10.90 16.28 8.20
N PRO A 153 -10.73 16.90 9.37
CA PRO A 153 -10.44 18.33 9.43
C PRO A 153 -9.03 18.64 8.88
N SER A 154 -8.96 19.58 7.93
CA SER A 154 -7.70 20.01 7.33
C SER A 154 -6.76 20.60 8.39
N GLY A 155 -5.55 20.04 8.51
CA GLY A 155 -4.48 20.62 9.33
C GLY A 155 -4.65 20.43 10.83
N ILE A 156 -5.63 19.65 11.30
CA ILE A 156 -5.81 19.44 12.74
C ILE A 156 -4.90 18.32 13.23
N TYR A 157 -3.94 18.74 14.04
CA TYR A 157 -3.26 17.93 15.03
C TYR A 157 -4.27 17.28 15.97
N ASP A 158 -4.48 15.99 15.79
CA ASP A 158 -5.31 15.23 16.71
C ASP A 158 -4.52 14.85 17.98
N LYS A 159 -5.04 15.25 19.14
CA LYS A 159 -4.50 14.86 20.45
C LYS A 159 -4.53 13.35 20.64
N GLU A 160 -5.52 12.67 20.05
CA GLU A 160 -5.66 11.22 20.09
C GLU A 160 -4.55 10.53 19.29
N VAL A 161 -4.29 10.99 18.06
CA VAL A 161 -3.16 10.51 17.25
C VAL A 161 -1.82 10.68 17.99
N LYS A 162 -1.62 11.83 18.66
CA LYS A 162 -0.42 12.04 19.47
C LYS A 162 -0.33 11.10 20.67
N ALA A 163 -1.45 10.82 21.34
CA ALA A 163 -1.51 9.88 22.45
C ALA A 163 -1.23 8.45 21.98
N TRP A 164 -1.85 8.05 20.88
CA TRP A 164 -1.62 6.76 20.21
C TRP A 164 -0.15 6.60 19.82
N ALA A 165 0.45 7.59 19.17
CA ALA A 165 1.85 7.58 18.78
C ALA A 165 2.81 7.40 19.97
N LYS A 166 2.52 8.07 21.11
CA LYS A 166 3.29 7.87 22.34
C LYS A 166 3.14 6.46 22.88
N LYS A 167 1.93 5.89 22.85
CA LYS A 167 1.65 4.52 23.29
C LYS A 167 2.44 3.51 22.46
N ILE A 168 2.39 3.63 21.13
CA ILE A 168 3.14 2.75 20.21
C ILE A 168 4.64 2.84 20.46
N ARG A 169 5.21 4.05 20.64
CA ARG A 169 6.64 4.20 20.95
C ARG A 169 7.03 3.58 22.28
N LYS A 170 6.17 3.69 23.30
CA LYS A 170 6.40 3.07 24.61
C LYS A 170 6.41 1.54 24.48
N LEU A 171 5.43 0.97 23.80
CA LEU A 171 5.36 -0.47 23.52
C LEU A 171 6.61 -0.96 22.79
N HIS A 172 7.01 -0.27 21.72
CA HIS A 172 8.21 -0.63 20.96
C HIS A 172 9.47 -0.58 21.85
N LYS A 173 9.63 0.46 22.67
CA LYS A 173 10.74 0.57 23.63
C LYS A 173 10.77 -0.60 24.62
N GLU A 174 9.62 -0.98 25.15
CA GLU A 174 9.49 -2.10 26.10
C GLU A 174 9.74 -3.47 25.48
N THR A 175 9.46 -3.63 24.18
CA THR A 175 9.70 -4.87 23.44
C THR A 175 11.16 -5.03 23.01
N TYR A 176 11.87 -3.93 22.67
CA TYR A 176 13.21 -4.00 22.06
C TYR A 176 14.36 -3.49 22.95
N GLU A 177 14.10 -2.91 24.14
CA GLU A 177 15.14 -2.55 25.12
C GLU A 177 15.17 -3.48 26.36
N LYS A 178 14.49 -4.64 26.31
CA LYS A 178 14.55 -5.68 27.35
C LYS A 178 15.57 -6.79 27.05
N ASP A 179 16.24 -6.74 25.90
CA ASP A 179 17.38 -7.57 25.51
C ASP A 179 18.68 -6.73 25.53
#